data_AF-A0A2E0FKB7-F1
#
_entry.id   AF-A0A2E0FKB7-F1
#
_cell.length_a   1.000
_cell.length_b   1.000
_cell.length_c   1.000
_cell.angle_alpha   90.00
_cell.angle_beta   90.00
_cell.angle_gamma   90.00
#
_symmetry.space_group_name_H-M   'P 1'
#
loop_
_entity.id
_entity.type
_entity.pdbx_description
1 polymer ?
#
loop_
_entity_poly.entity_id
_entity_poly.type
_entity_poly.pdbx_seq_one_letter_code
_entity_poly.pdbx_strand_id
1 'polypeptide(L)'
;MFLFRRKKYILFLSLFFSQTYYYQAQINSTTLVSGIYSNCTVWDNCPGLNVAFGDTVFINHDVASTGNLNVSGVLYVSASGTYSGNSKIKILETGKMFNFGNIDITKEFHNDGEVYNNGYLGAEKVHDDGYTCNTGTIEVNADEEYDCHGCTIECGGTLIACTIDMHENGGILPFLSESNVCCTDGTEPEVHLDDGSIDSATVTFCSVSLPIELLSFSAEHVNDKISVNWSTITESNNEKFRLWKSSNGFDYSLVQEFEGVGTSTIVNHYDYEDYFPFQGTSYYQLSQIDFDGNEYFYNPVAVSLEVSNTISLFPNPFLDEINIEIETEIQVPIKVTLFTLTGQLIDVWELRNRNGSRSNTINMSDVSSGTYLARIDLSDGNQLFKKLIKK
;
A
#
# COMPACT_ATOMS: atom_id res chain seq x y z
N MET A 1 -77.76 8.41 -6.75
CA MET A 1 -77.87 9.56 -7.67
C MET A 1 -77.03 10.70 -7.10
N PHE A 2 -75.88 10.93 -7.74
CA PHE A 2 -75.16 12.20 -7.92
C PHE A 2 -75.17 13.31 -6.84
N LEU A 3 -73.96 13.68 -6.35
CA LEU A 3 -73.26 14.97 -6.55
C LEU A 3 -72.54 15.56 -5.31
N PHE A 4 -71.21 15.43 -5.37
CA PHE A 4 -70.12 16.29 -4.91
C PHE A 4 -70.42 17.58 -4.12
N ARG A 5 -69.69 17.75 -3.00
CA ARG A 5 -69.23 19.05 -2.49
C ARG A 5 -67.70 19.14 -2.56
N ARG A 6 -67.22 20.14 -3.29
CA ARG A 6 -65.82 20.47 -3.60
C ARG A 6 -64.99 20.76 -2.33
N LYS A 7 -63.76 20.22 -2.26
CA LYS A 7 -62.63 20.85 -1.56
C LYS A 7 -61.46 20.99 -2.54
N LYS A 8 -60.88 22.18 -2.55
CA LYS A 8 -59.76 22.61 -3.41
C LYS A 8 -58.51 21.80 -3.06
N TYR A 9 -57.86 21.21 -4.06
CA TYR A 9 -56.49 20.72 -3.95
C TYR A 9 -55.56 21.80 -4.51
N ILE A 10 -54.64 22.27 -3.68
CA ILE A 10 -53.49 23.07 -4.09
C ILE A 10 -52.49 22.07 -4.69
N LEU A 11 -52.17 22.24 -5.97
CA LEU A 11 -51.11 21.48 -6.64
C LEU A 11 -49.76 22.05 -6.16
N PHE A 12 -49.03 21.31 -5.32
CA PHE A 12 -47.60 21.53 -5.15
C PHE A 12 -46.89 20.79 -6.28
N LEU A 13 -46.37 21.54 -7.25
CA LEU A 13 -45.53 21.01 -8.31
C LEU A 13 -44.13 20.81 -7.71
N SER A 14 -43.80 19.60 -7.27
CA SER A 14 -42.42 19.23 -6.90
C SER A 14 -41.60 19.10 -8.19
N LEU A 15 -40.77 20.11 -8.48
CA LEU A 15 -39.72 20.02 -9.47
C LEU A 15 -38.66 19.03 -8.96
N PHE A 16 -38.67 17.80 -9.47
CA PHE A 16 -37.52 16.91 -9.37
C PHE A 16 -36.43 17.46 -10.28
N PHE A 17 -35.43 18.13 -9.70
CA PHE A 17 -34.15 18.31 -10.36
C PHE A 17 -33.45 16.95 -10.37
N SER A 18 -33.44 16.27 -11.51
CA SER A 18 -32.49 15.17 -11.73
C SER A 18 -31.10 15.80 -11.82
N GLN A 19 -30.32 15.72 -10.73
CA GLN A 19 -28.88 15.92 -10.84
C GLN A 19 -28.34 14.77 -11.69
N THR A 20 -27.90 15.09 -12.89
CA THR A 20 -27.06 14.21 -13.68
C THR A 20 -25.71 14.11 -12.97
N TYR A 21 -25.50 13.04 -12.21
CA TYR A 21 -24.17 12.65 -11.76
C TYR A 21 -23.35 12.31 -13.00
N TYR A 22 -22.42 13.19 -13.37
CA TYR A 22 -21.33 12.80 -14.24
C TYR A 22 -20.51 11.80 -13.43
N TYR A 23 -20.51 10.53 -13.84
CA TYR A 23 -19.47 9.60 -13.40
C TYR A 23 -18.15 10.16 -13.93
N GLN A 24 -17.39 10.86 -13.08
CA GLN A 24 -15.96 11.01 -13.34
C GLN A 24 -15.39 9.59 -13.36
N ALA A 25 -14.63 9.28 -14.41
CA ALA A 25 -13.88 8.04 -14.44
C ALA A 25 -12.94 8.04 -13.23
N GLN A 26 -13.04 7.01 -12.40
CA GLN A 26 -12.11 6.77 -11.30
C GLN A 26 -10.68 6.76 -11.85
N ILE A 27 -9.83 7.63 -11.31
CA ILE A 27 -8.42 7.67 -11.66
C ILE A 27 -7.66 6.87 -10.61
N ASN A 28 -6.95 5.85 -11.09
CA ASN A 28 -5.96 5.14 -10.29
C ASN A 28 -4.58 5.66 -10.69
N SER A 29 -3.85 6.18 -9.71
CA SER A 29 -2.49 6.72 -9.86
C SER A 29 -1.52 5.88 -9.06
N THR A 30 -0.53 5.28 -9.71
CA THR A 30 0.49 4.41 -9.10
C THR A 30 1.87 5.01 -9.31
N THR A 31 2.68 5.07 -8.25
CA THR A 31 4.07 5.53 -8.39
C THR A 31 4.89 4.52 -9.20
N LEU A 32 5.59 5.02 -10.21
CA LEU A 32 6.49 4.25 -11.06
C LEU A 32 7.94 4.26 -10.55
N VAL A 33 8.32 5.34 -9.87
CA VAL A 33 9.67 5.57 -9.35
C VAL A 33 9.61 6.51 -8.15
N SER A 34 10.66 6.55 -7.34
CA SER A 34 10.80 7.53 -6.25
C SER A 34 10.86 8.97 -6.79
N GLY A 35 10.35 9.93 -6.02
CA GLY A 35 10.45 11.35 -6.36
C GLY A 35 9.51 12.24 -5.56
N ILE A 36 9.03 13.32 -6.17
CA ILE A 36 8.18 14.31 -5.50
C ILE A 36 6.71 14.08 -5.89
N TYR A 37 5.79 14.10 -4.92
CA TYR A 37 4.37 13.81 -5.14
C TYR A 37 3.76 14.63 -6.29
N SER A 38 4.06 15.94 -6.32
CA SER A 38 3.53 16.88 -7.32
C SER A 38 4.14 16.72 -8.72
N ASN A 39 5.17 15.89 -8.90
CA ASN A 39 5.80 15.67 -10.18
C ASN A 39 5.08 14.55 -10.96
N CYS A 40 4.26 14.91 -11.94
CA CYS A 40 3.53 13.94 -12.76
C CYS A 40 4.39 12.86 -13.46
N THR A 41 5.70 13.06 -13.61
CA THR A 41 6.56 12.05 -14.27
C THR A 41 6.83 10.81 -13.40
N VAL A 42 6.53 10.86 -12.10
CA VAL A 42 6.76 9.72 -11.19
C VAL A 42 5.56 8.77 -11.12
N TRP A 43 4.50 9.02 -11.89
CA TRP A 43 3.23 8.32 -11.83
C TRP A 43 2.81 7.76 -13.20
N ASP A 44 2.05 6.67 -13.20
CA ASP A 44 1.39 6.15 -14.41
C ASP A 44 0.29 7.10 -14.92
N ASN A 45 -0.46 7.67 -13.99
CA ASN A 45 -1.45 8.73 -14.14
C ASN A 45 -1.16 9.77 -13.06
N CYS A 46 -1.01 11.03 -13.45
CA CYS A 46 -0.68 12.06 -12.47
C CYS A 46 -1.80 12.22 -11.43
N PRO A 47 -1.54 11.96 -10.14
CA PRO A 47 -2.49 12.29 -9.11
C PRO A 47 -2.58 13.81 -9.01
N GLY A 48 -3.78 14.33 -8.81
CA GLY A 48 -3.92 15.74 -8.45
C GLY A 48 -3.17 16.05 -7.15
N LEU A 49 -3.09 17.34 -6.79
CA LEU A 49 -2.48 17.77 -5.52
C LEU A 49 -3.18 17.19 -4.28
N ASN A 50 -4.41 16.68 -4.45
CA ASN A 50 -5.21 16.00 -3.44
C ASN A 50 -5.75 14.70 -4.06
N VAL A 51 -6.08 13.72 -3.22
CA VAL A 51 -6.77 12.50 -3.65
C VAL A 51 -8.27 12.78 -3.68
N ALA A 52 -8.85 12.95 -4.87
CA ALA A 52 -10.26 13.30 -5.00
C ALA A 52 -11.18 12.13 -4.66
N PHE A 53 -12.45 12.44 -4.35
CA PHE A 53 -13.46 11.41 -4.10
C PHE A 53 -13.61 10.48 -5.32
N GLY A 54 -13.54 9.17 -5.07
CA GLY A 54 -13.60 8.14 -6.10
C GLY A 54 -12.25 7.79 -6.74
N ASP A 55 -11.20 8.59 -6.53
CA ASP A 55 -9.85 8.29 -7.01
C ASP A 55 -9.07 7.43 -6.01
N THR A 56 -8.03 6.76 -6.50
CA THR A 56 -7.11 5.98 -5.66
C THR A 56 -5.66 6.29 -6.02
N VAL A 57 -4.84 6.59 -5.02
CA VAL A 57 -3.40 6.81 -5.17
C VAL A 57 -2.64 5.69 -4.49
N PHE A 58 -1.82 4.96 -5.24
CA PHE A 58 -0.94 3.89 -4.80
C PHE A 58 0.51 4.37 -4.76
N ILE A 59 1.10 4.38 -3.57
CA ILE A 59 2.50 4.71 -3.33
C ILE A 59 3.27 3.41 -3.11
N ASN A 60 4.07 3.06 -4.11
CA ASN A 60 4.92 1.86 -4.14
C ASN A 60 6.42 2.17 -4.04
N HIS A 61 6.78 3.45 -3.97
CA HIS A 61 8.15 3.96 -3.99
C HIS A 61 8.26 5.14 -3.01
N ASP A 62 9.46 5.69 -2.83
CA ASP A 62 9.65 6.85 -1.96
C ASP A 62 9.12 8.13 -2.61
N VAL A 63 8.08 8.69 -2.02
CA VAL A 63 7.46 9.93 -2.46
C VAL A 63 7.61 11.00 -1.39
N ALA A 64 8.42 12.01 -1.70
CA ALA A 64 8.54 13.20 -0.89
C ALA A 64 7.38 14.16 -1.16
N SER A 65 6.80 14.69 -0.10
CA SER A 65 5.79 15.74 -0.15
C SER A 65 6.41 17.13 -0.06
N THR A 66 5.84 18.07 -0.81
CA THR A 66 6.18 19.49 -0.77
C THR A 66 4.99 20.38 -0.38
N GLY A 67 3.85 19.78 -0.01
CA GLY A 67 2.62 20.50 0.30
C GLY A 67 1.60 19.61 0.99
N ASN A 68 0.57 20.21 1.58
CA ASN A 68 -0.45 19.45 2.31
C ASN A 68 -1.25 18.55 1.34
N LEU A 69 -1.60 17.35 1.80
CA LEU A 69 -2.38 16.37 1.06
C LEU A 69 -3.73 16.18 1.72
N ASN A 70 -4.82 16.48 1.01
CA ASN A 70 -6.16 16.09 1.44
C ASN A 70 -6.59 14.82 0.69
N VAL A 71 -7.23 13.90 1.41
CA VAL A 71 -7.67 12.61 0.88
C VAL A 71 -9.18 12.49 1.06
N SER A 72 -9.93 12.69 -0.02
CA SER A 72 -11.37 12.37 -0.11
C SER A 72 -11.64 11.01 -0.76
N GLY A 73 -10.67 10.46 -1.49
CA GLY A 73 -10.71 9.14 -2.10
C GLY A 73 -9.94 8.11 -1.27
N VAL A 74 -9.08 7.32 -1.91
CA VAL A 74 -8.26 6.31 -1.23
C VAL A 74 -6.77 6.60 -1.40
N LEU A 75 -6.05 6.72 -0.28
CA LEU A 75 -4.60 6.71 -0.26
C LEU A 75 -4.12 5.32 0.16
N TYR A 76 -3.29 4.69 -0.66
CA TYR A 76 -2.71 3.38 -0.40
C TYR A 76 -1.20 3.49 -0.42
N VAL A 77 -0.55 3.31 0.73
CA VAL A 77 0.91 3.22 0.84
C VAL A 77 1.24 1.74 1.00
N SER A 78 1.87 1.15 -0.01
CA SER A 78 2.26 -0.26 0.03
C SER A 78 3.43 -0.49 0.99
N ALA A 79 3.72 -1.76 1.28
CA ALA A 79 4.88 -2.17 2.06
C ALA A 79 6.23 -1.64 1.53
N SER A 80 6.33 -1.34 0.23
CA SER A 80 7.54 -0.75 -0.38
C SER A 80 7.48 0.77 -0.51
N GLY A 81 6.34 1.36 -0.16
CA GLY A 81 6.07 2.77 -0.30
C GLY A 81 6.52 3.57 0.91
N THR A 82 7.11 4.73 0.63
CA THR A 82 7.34 5.76 1.65
C THR A 82 6.63 7.03 1.23
N TYR A 83 5.89 7.67 2.12
CA TYR A 83 5.44 9.04 1.96
C TYR A 83 6.04 9.90 3.07
N SER A 84 6.88 10.87 2.73
CA SER A 84 7.57 11.66 3.76
C SER A 84 7.67 13.14 3.43
N GLY A 85 7.88 13.97 4.46
CA GLY A 85 8.26 15.37 4.30
C GLY A 85 7.45 16.37 5.12
N ASN A 86 7.67 17.64 4.82
CA ASN A 86 7.15 18.75 5.61
C ASN A 86 5.72 19.16 5.22
N SER A 87 4.78 18.23 5.39
CA SER A 87 3.39 18.34 4.93
C SER A 87 2.39 17.84 5.95
N LYS A 88 1.21 18.46 6.01
CA LYS A 88 0.04 17.86 6.66
C LYS A 88 -0.60 16.81 5.73
N ILE A 89 -1.04 15.70 6.29
CA ILE A 89 -1.99 14.80 5.63
C ILE A 89 -3.33 14.97 6.33
N LYS A 90 -4.40 15.17 5.54
CA LYS A 90 -5.76 15.17 6.05
C LYS A 90 -6.60 14.11 5.35
N ILE A 91 -7.00 13.08 6.07
CA ILE A 91 -8.02 12.13 5.63
C ILE A 91 -9.37 12.80 5.91
N LEU A 92 -10.16 13.07 4.86
CA LEU A 92 -11.47 13.70 4.99
C LEU A 92 -12.53 12.63 5.31
N GLU A 93 -13.75 13.04 5.68
CA GLU A 93 -14.85 12.14 6.09
C GLU A 93 -15.14 10.99 5.10
N THR A 94 -14.97 11.24 3.80
CA THR A 94 -15.14 10.20 2.76
C THR A 94 -13.85 9.44 2.42
N GLY A 95 -12.73 9.91 2.94
CA GLY A 95 -11.39 9.45 2.66
C GLY A 95 -11.07 8.17 3.39
N LYS A 96 -10.27 7.32 2.75
CA LYS A 96 -9.68 6.14 3.37
C LYS A 96 -8.18 6.12 3.17
N MET A 97 -7.45 5.68 4.19
CA MET A 97 -6.03 5.42 4.08
C MET A 97 -5.72 3.97 4.46
N PHE A 98 -4.91 3.33 3.63
CA PHE A 98 -4.30 2.05 3.92
C PHE A 98 -2.78 2.24 3.92
N ASN A 99 -2.15 2.09 5.08
CA ASN A 99 -0.71 2.22 5.20
C ASN A 99 -0.09 0.87 5.58
N PHE A 100 0.70 0.30 4.69
CA PHE A 100 1.52 -0.90 4.92
C PHE A 100 3.03 -0.59 4.90
N GLY A 101 3.39 0.62 4.52
CA GLY A 101 4.78 1.07 4.39
C GLY A 101 5.12 2.12 5.43
N ASN A 102 5.78 3.18 4.99
CA ASN A 102 6.24 4.24 5.86
C ASN A 102 5.57 5.58 5.53
N ILE A 103 4.91 6.18 6.52
CA ILE A 103 4.49 7.57 6.47
C ILE A 103 5.27 8.31 7.55
N ASP A 104 6.05 9.31 7.16
CA ASP A 104 6.85 10.13 8.09
C ASP A 104 6.74 11.60 7.71
N ILE A 105 5.81 12.29 8.36
CA ILE A 105 5.52 13.70 8.10
C ILE A 105 5.91 14.57 9.29
N THR A 106 6.50 15.73 9.01
CA THR A 106 6.97 16.64 10.06
C THR A 106 5.93 17.69 10.47
N LYS A 107 4.64 17.38 10.28
CA LYS A 107 3.50 18.24 10.64
C LYS A 107 2.36 17.36 11.15
N GLU A 108 1.15 17.89 11.13
CA GLU A 108 -0.06 17.23 11.57
C GLU A 108 -0.54 16.11 10.62
N PHE A 109 -0.91 14.97 11.19
CA PHE A 109 -1.82 13.99 10.59
C PHE A 109 -3.23 14.22 11.13
N HIS A 110 -4.19 14.51 10.25
CA HIS A 110 -5.59 14.76 10.62
C HIS A 110 -6.49 13.68 10.02
N ASN A 111 -7.22 12.93 10.84
CA ASN A 111 -8.17 11.92 10.39
C ASN A 111 -9.62 12.32 10.69
N ASP A 112 -10.41 12.67 9.67
CA ASP A 112 -11.88 12.76 9.76
C ASP A 112 -12.56 11.48 9.22
N GLY A 113 -11.81 10.53 8.66
CA GLY A 113 -12.31 9.41 7.86
C GLY A 113 -11.95 8.04 8.44
N GLU A 114 -11.46 7.14 7.58
CA GLU A 114 -11.02 5.79 7.99
C GLU A 114 -9.52 5.58 7.72
N VAL A 115 -8.78 5.16 8.73
CA VAL A 115 -7.35 4.86 8.66
C VAL A 115 -7.11 3.41 9.05
N TYR A 116 -6.38 2.68 8.20
CA TYR A 116 -5.91 1.33 8.44
C TYR A 116 -4.38 1.34 8.40
N ASN A 117 -3.75 1.43 9.57
CA ASN A 117 -2.31 1.52 9.71
C ASN A 117 -1.70 0.16 10.12
N ASN A 118 -0.98 -0.46 9.19
CA ASN A 118 -0.24 -1.70 9.37
C ASN A 118 1.28 -1.50 9.33
N GLY A 119 1.74 -0.35 8.83
CA GLY A 119 3.14 0.06 8.84
C GLY A 119 3.42 1.11 9.89
N TYR A 120 4.32 2.04 9.58
CA TYR A 120 4.68 3.15 10.43
C TYR A 120 3.99 4.43 9.97
N LEU A 121 3.45 5.18 10.93
CA LEU A 121 2.94 6.52 10.75
C LEU A 121 3.55 7.44 11.81
N GLY A 122 4.53 8.24 11.41
CA GLY A 122 5.13 9.30 12.21
C GLY A 122 4.54 10.66 11.84
N ALA A 123 4.15 11.43 12.85
CA ALA A 123 3.67 12.80 12.69
C ALA A 123 4.16 13.70 13.84
N GLU A 124 4.23 15.01 13.59
CA GLU A 124 4.49 15.99 14.67
C GLU A 124 3.32 15.99 15.66
N LYS A 125 2.10 16.07 15.13
CA LYS A 125 0.84 16.02 15.89
C LYS A 125 -0.14 15.07 15.20
N VAL A 126 -0.98 14.37 15.97
CA VAL A 126 -2.12 13.62 15.43
C VAL A 126 -3.40 14.19 15.98
N HIS A 127 -4.34 14.51 15.08
CA HIS A 127 -5.72 14.88 15.42
C HIS A 127 -6.65 13.86 14.76
N ASP A 128 -7.28 13.02 15.57
CA ASP A 128 -8.19 11.98 15.12
C ASP A 128 -9.63 12.33 15.51
N ASP A 129 -10.46 12.55 14.51
CA ASP A 129 -11.91 12.73 14.61
C ASP A 129 -12.67 11.48 14.11
N GLY A 130 -11.94 10.46 13.63
CA GLY A 130 -12.48 9.37 12.81
C GLY A 130 -12.25 7.97 13.39
N TYR A 131 -12.14 7.00 12.48
CA TYR A 131 -11.84 5.60 12.82
C TYR A 131 -10.40 5.26 12.43
N THR A 132 -9.67 4.66 13.38
CA THR A 132 -8.30 4.20 13.19
C THR A 132 -8.16 2.74 13.64
N CYS A 133 -7.94 1.84 12.69
CA CYS A 133 -7.47 0.49 12.96
C CYS A 133 -5.94 0.47 12.84
N ASN A 134 -5.25 0.42 13.98
CA ASN A 134 -3.80 0.39 14.04
C ASN A 134 -3.33 -1.02 14.41
N THR A 135 -2.66 -1.71 13.50
CA THR A 135 -1.91 -2.95 13.74
C THR A 135 -0.40 -2.73 13.70
N GLY A 136 0.05 -1.60 13.16
CA GLY A 136 1.45 -1.17 13.10
C GLY A 136 1.80 -0.20 14.23
N THR A 137 2.54 0.85 13.88
CA THR A 137 2.97 1.89 14.82
C THR A 137 2.47 3.26 14.37
N ILE A 138 1.84 3.99 15.29
CA ILE A 138 1.63 5.44 15.17
C ILE A 138 2.56 6.11 16.17
N GLU A 139 3.38 7.04 15.73
CA GLU A 139 4.30 7.81 16.56
C GLU A 139 4.02 9.31 16.45
N VAL A 140 3.83 9.92 17.61
CA VAL A 140 3.64 11.36 17.78
C VAL A 140 4.90 11.94 18.42
N ASN A 141 5.26 13.16 18.03
CA ASN A 141 6.36 13.87 18.66
C ASN A 141 6.15 13.97 20.18
N ALA A 142 7.22 13.79 20.96
CA ALA A 142 7.16 13.73 22.42
C ALA A 142 6.65 15.03 23.08
N ASP A 143 6.80 16.18 22.42
CA ASP A 143 6.34 17.48 22.91
C ASP A 143 4.91 17.83 22.46
N GLU A 144 4.25 16.94 21.73
CA GLU A 144 2.90 17.10 21.18
C GLU A 144 1.97 15.98 21.67
N GLU A 145 0.71 16.09 21.30
CA GLU A 145 -0.35 15.20 21.76
C GLU A 145 -0.96 14.37 20.62
N TYR A 146 -1.38 13.17 20.97
CA TYR A 146 -2.40 12.46 20.22
C TYR A 146 -3.76 12.97 20.70
N ASP A 147 -4.40 13.81 19.89
CA ASP A 147 -5.71 14.39 20.14
C ASP A 147 -6.80 13.51 19.52
N CYS A 148 -7.51 12.76 20.37
CA CYS A 148 -8.64 11.91 20.00
C CYS A 148 -9.95 12.63 20.31
N HIS A 149 -10.42 13.40 19.33
CA HIS A 149 -11.64 14.20 19.40
C HIS A 149 -12.83 13.39 18.87
N GLY A 150 -13.41 12.55 19.73
CA GLY A 150 -14.49 11.62 19.36
C GLY A 150 -14.04 10.43 18.51
N CYS A 151 -12.74 10.14 18.48
CA CYS A 151 -12.17 9.08 17.65
C CYS A 151 -12.43 7.66 18.17
N THR A 152 -12.19 6.66 17.33
CA THR A 152 -12.07 5.26 17.75
C THR A 152 -10.74 4.67 17.30
N ILE A 153 -9.98 4.08 18.23
CA ILE A 153 -8.71 3.40 17.96
C ILE A 153 -8.77 1.96 18.47
N GLU A 154 -8.39 1.01 17.61
CA GLU A 154 -8.39 -0.44 17.88
C GLU A 154 -7.39 -1.20 16.99
N CYS A 155 -7.42 -2.54 17.03
CA CYS A 155 -6.68 -3.51 16.20
C CYS A 155 -5.31 -4.02 16.68
N GLY A 156 -4.82 -3.63 17.85
CA GLY A 156 -3.71 -4.29 18.55
C GLY A 156 -2.33 -3.68 18.36
N GLY A 157 -2.21 -2.57 17.63
CA GLY A 157 -0.93 -1.93 17.31
C GLY A 157 -0.34 -1.10 18.46
N THR A 158 0.79 -0.46 18.17
CA THR A 158 1.50 0.43 19.10
C THR A 158 1.16 1.88 18.81
N LEU A 159 0.78 2.61 19.86
CA LEU A 159 0.66 4.07 19.85
C LEU A 159 1.78 4.65 20.71
N ILE A 160 2.75 5.29 20.06
CA ILE A 160 3.84 6.01 20.71
C ILE A 160 3.44 7.48 20.83
N ALA A 161 2.95 7.89 21.99
CA ALA A 161 2.52 9.25 22.27
C ALA A 161 2.70 9.53 23.78
N CYS A 162 3.35 10.64 24.13
CA CYS A 162 3.60 10.98 25.54
C CYS A 162 2.41 11.69 26.20
N THR A 163 1.55 12.32 25.39
CA THR A 163 0.28 12.91 25.81
C THR A 163 -0.83 12.36 24.94
N ILE A 164 -1.91 11.88 25.56
CA ILE A 164 -3.15 11.50 24.89
C ILE A 164 -4.28 12.34 25.45
N ASP A 165 -4.94 13.09 24.57
CA ASP A 165 -6.13 13.84 24.92
C ASP A 165 -7.37 13.17 24.31
N MET A 166 -8.40 12.93 25.12
CA MET A 166 -9.63 12.24 24.73
C MET A 166 -10.86 13.03 25.18
N HIS A 167 -11.46 13.78 24.24
CA HIS A 167 -12.64 14.61 24.50
C HIS A 167 -13.74 14.43 23.43
N GLU A 168 -14.99 14.79 23.76
CA GLU A 168 -16.13 14.56 22.87
C GLU A 168 -16.07 15.41 21.59
N ASN A 169 -16.60 14.88 20.49
CA ASN A 169 -16.79 15.63 19.25
C ASN A 169 -18.27 15.66 18.87
N GLY A 170 -18.95 16.75 19.25
CA GLY A 170 -20.37 16.93 18.95
C GLY A 170 -21.27 15.82 19.50
N GLY A 171 -20.89 15.21 20.63
CA GLY A 171 -21.58 14.09 21.27
C GLY A 171 -21.12 12.69 20.84
N ILE A 172 -20.10 12.59 19.98
CA ILE A 172 -19.38 11.35 19.72
C ILE A 172 -18.29 11.23 20.80
N LEU A 173 -18.32 10.13 21.55
CA LEU A 173 -17.38 9.89 22.65
C LEU A 173 -16.16 9.12 22.12
N PRO A 174 -14.94 9.51 22.51
CA PRO A 174 -13.75 8.80 22.08
C PRO A 174 -13.59 7.45 22.77
N PHE A 175 -13.04 6.48 22.03
CA PHE A 175 -12.82 5.12 22.51
C PHE A 175 -11.46 4.56 22.07
N LEU A 176 -10.68 4.09 23.03
CA LEU A 176 -9.40 3.42 22.80
C LEU A 176 -9.49 1.99 23.34
N SER A 177 -9.17 1.03 22.47
CA SER A 177 -9.11 -0.39 22.80
C SER A 177 -7.97 -1.08 22.06
N GLU A 178 -7.63 -2.30 22.45
CA GLU A 178 -6.67 -3.15 21.74
C GLU A 178 -5.43 -2.37 21.31
N SER A 179 -4.73 -1.73 22.23
CA SER A 179 -3.61 -0.86 21.89
C SER A 179 -2.55 -0.94 22.97
N ASN A 180 -1.28 -1.03 22.56
CA ASN A 180 -0.19 -0.75 23.49
C ASN A 180 0.20 0.72 23.34
N VAL A 181 0.17 1.45 24.45
CA VAL A 181 0.46 2.88 24.48
C VAL A 181 1.72 3.15 25.28
N CYS A 182 2.65 3.93 24.75
CA CYS A 182 3.84 4.32 25.50
C CYS A 182 4.41 5.67 25.04
N CYS A 183 5.16 6.36 25.90
CA CYS A 183 5.98 7.49 25.48
C CYS A 183 7.24 7.00 24.76
N THR A 184 7.86 7.86 23.95
CA THR A 184 9.08 7.57 23.17
C THR A 184 10.29 7.20 24.04
N ASP A 185 10.29 7.54 25.33
CA ASP A 185 11.33 7.19 26.29
C ASP A 185 11.02 5.93 27.13
N GLY A 186 9.89 5.27 26.86
CA GLY A 186 9.45 4.06 27.54
C GLY A 186 8.64 4.31 28.81
N THR A 187 8.35 5.58 29.13
CA THR A 187 7.52 5.93 30.29
C THR A 187 6.03 5.92 29.96
N GLU A 188 5.21 5.71 31.00
CA GLU A 188 3.76 5.78 30.86
C GLU A 188 3.33 7.17 30.37
N PRO A 189 2.40 7.26 29.41
CA PRO A 189 1.92 8.53 28.88
C PRO A 189 1.04 9.28 29.89
N GLU A 190 0.97 10.60 29.76
CA GLU A 190 -0.09 11.39 30.37
C GLU A 190 -1.39 11.22 29.56
N VAL A 191 -2.48 10.80 30.21
CA VAL A 191 -3.77 10.56 29.57
C VAL A 191 -4.82 11.50 30.16
N HIS A 192 -5.35 12.39 29.33
CA HIS A 192 -6.48 13.25 29.63
C HIS A 192 -7.78 12.59 29.15
N LEU A 193 -8.60 12.14 30.10
CA LEU A 193 -9.89 11.50 29.85
C LEU A 193 -11.03 12.44 30.25
N ASP A 194 -11.38 13.36 29.37
CA ASP A 194 -12.47 14.31 29.62
C ASP A 194 -13.83 13.61 29.43
N ASP A 195 -14.08 13.09 28.22
CA ASP A 195 -15.33 12.39 27.87
C ASP A 195 -15.08 10.98 27.30
N GLY A 196 -13.82 10.57 27.21
CA GLY A 196 -13.38 9.31 26.60
C GLY A 196 -13.49 8.07 27.46
N SER A 197 -13.36 6.92 26.80
CA SER A 197 -13.24 5.62 27.47
C SER A 197 -12.09 4.80 26.91
N ILE A 198 -11.40 4.11 27.82
CA ILE A 198 -10.33 3.17 27.52
C ILE A 198 -10.79 1.78 27.95
N ASP A 199 -10.71 0.80 27.07
CA ASP A 199 -10.91 -0.58 27.47
C ASP A 199 -9.69 -1.12 28.23
N SER A 200 -9.78 -1.06 29.56
CA SER A 200 -8.71 -1.53 30.45
C SER A 200 -8.37 -3.02 30.31
N ALA A 201 -9.20 -3.81 29.62
CA ALA A 201 -8.92 -5.23 29.39
C ALA A 201 -7.96 -5.47 28.22
N THR A 202 -7.90 -4.53 27.28
CA THR A 202 -7.18 -4.69 26.00
C THR A 202 -6.14 -3.60 25.75
N VAL A 203 -6.17 -2.52 26.52
CA VAL A 203 -5.15 -1.47 26.48
C VAL A 203 -4.08 -1.72 27.52
N THR A 204 -2.83 -1.62 27.09
CA THR A 204 -1.66 -1.74 27.95
C THR A 204 -0.80 -0.49 27.85
N PHE A 205 -0.11 -0.16 28.95
CA PHE A 205 0.79 0.99 29.02
C PHE A 205 2.21 0.51 29.18
N CYS A 206 3.06 0.84 28.19
CA CYS A 206 4.47 0.47 28.13
C CYS A 206 4.73 -1.00 28.46
N SER A 207 3.82 -1.88 28.06
CA SER A 207 3.97 -3.30 28.31
C SER A 207 4.80 -3.97 27.25
N VAL A 208 4.93 -3.37 26.06
CA VAL A 208 5.89 -3.77 25.03
C VAL A 208 7.14 -2.90 25.13
N SER A 209 8.32 -3.50 24.99
CA SER A 209 9.54 -2.68 24.89
C SER A 209 9.45 -1.85 23.61
N LEU A 210 9.95 -0.62 23.70
CA LEU A 210 10.03 0.21 22.52
C LEU A 210 10.91 -0.47 21.46
N PRO A 211 10.60 -0.25 20.17
CA PRO A 211 11.44 -0.74 19.09
C PRO A 211 12.91 -0.43 19.33
N ILE A 212 13.76 -1.43 19.13
CA ILE A 212 15.18 -1.19 18.94
C ILE A 212 15.34 -0.24 17.75
N GLU A 213 16.14 0.80 17.93
CA GLU A 213 16.54 1.67 16.83
C GLU A 213 17.36 0.88 15.80
N LEU A 214 16.76 0.64 14.64
CA LEU A 214 17.48 0.13 13.48
C LEU A 214 18.32 1.25 12.87
N LEU A 215 19.59 0.95 12.62
CA LEU A 215 20.42 1.75 11.74
C LEU A 215 20.02 1.53 10.28
N SER A 216 19.64 0.30 9.92
CA SER A 216 19.13 -0.04 8.59
C SER A 216 18.33 -1.33 8.60
N PHE A 217 17.40 -1.45 7.66
CA PHE A 217 16.81 -2.71 7.21
C PHE A 217 16.60 -2.60 5.69
N SER A 218 17.17 -3.51 4.92
CA SER A 218 17.12 -3.49 3.46
C SER A 218 17.11 -4.88 2.85
N ALA A 219 16.57 -5.00 1.64
CA ALA A 219 16.62 -6.20 0.84
C ALA A 219 17.08 -5.83 -0.58
N GLU A 220 18.06 -6.56 -1.11
CA GLU A 220 18.67 -6.30 -2.41
C GLU A 220 18.82 -7.58 -3.23
N HIS A 221 18.60 -7.47 -4.54
CA HIS A 221 18.82 -8.58 -5.47
C HIS A 221 20.32 -8.71 -5.79
N VAL A 222 20.92 -9.87 -5.46
CA VAL A 222 22.33 -10.18 -5.67
C VAL A 222 22.48 -11.59 -6.23
N ASN A 223 22.92 -11.72 -7.48
CA ASN A 223 23.22 -13.02 -8.14
C ASN A 223 22.08 -14.04 -8.05
N ASP A 224 20.86 -13.68 -8.48
CA ASP A 224 19.64 -14.49 -8.48
C ASP A 224 19.11 -14.87 -7.08
N LYS A 225 19.62 -14.21 -6.04
CA LYS A 225 19.18 -14.34 -4.65
C LYS A 225 18.77 -12.98 -4.11
N ILE A 226 18.03 -12.96 -3.01
CA ILE A 226 17.85 -11.73 -2.23
C ILE A 226 18.77 -11.76 -1.02
N SER A 227 19.54 -10.69 -0.84
CA SER A 227 20.28 -10.42 0.40
C SER A 227 19.47 -9.45 1.25
N VAL A 228 19.02 -9.92 2.41
CA VAL A 228 18.33 -9.11 3.42
C VAL A 228 19.33 -8.78 4.51
N ASN A 229 19.46 -7.49 4.84
CA ASN A 229 20.44 -7.00 5.80
C ASN A 229 19.75 -6.03 6.76
N TRP A 230 20.08 -6.13 8.06
CA TRP A 230 19.72 -5.10 9.01
C TRP A 230 20.84 -4.85 10.01
N SER A 231 20.81 -3.67 10.62
CA SER A 231 21.70 -3.33 11.70
C SER A 231 20.99 -2.50 12.75
N THR A 232 21.42 -2.65 14.00
CA THR A 232 20.86 -2.01 15.18
C THR A 232 21.83 -0.94 15.68
N ILE A 233 21.35 0.22 16.11
CA ILE A 233 22.20 1.25 16.74
C ILE A 233 22.47 0.86 18.20
N THR A 234 21.41 0.48 18.90
CA THR A 234 21.44 -0.10 20.25
C THR A 234 20.46 -1.27 20.29
N GLU A 235 20.65 -2.22 21.19
CA GLU A 235 19.67 -3.24 21.50
C GLU A 235 19.36 -3.17 22.99
N SER A 236 18.10 -3.31 23.38
CA SER A 236 17.71 -3.33 24.78
C SER A 236 16.75 -4.49 24.98
N ASN A 237 17.08 -5.40 25.91
CA ASN A 237 16.24 -6.55 26.25
C ASN A 237 15.93 -7.51 25.09
N ASN A 238 16.71 -7.46 24.01
CA ASN A 238 16.44 -8.22 22.78
C ASN A 238 16.76 -9.71 22.94
N GLU A 239 15.74 -10.56 22.97
CA GLU A 239 15.94 -12.00 22.88
C GLU A 239 16.33 -12.40 21.45
N LYS A 240 15.57 -11.95 20.45
CA LYS A 240 15.76 -12.36 19.05
C LYS A 240 15.01 -11.50 18.05
N PHE A 241 15.46 -11.53 16.81
CA PHE A 241 14.70 -11.08 15.66
C PHE A 241 13.99 -12.25 14.96
N ARG A 242 12.85 -11.97 14.35
CA ARG A 242 12.21 -12.85 13.36
C ARG A 242 12.15 -12.15 12.02
N LEU A 243 12.58 -12.87 10.99
CA LEU A 243 12.41 -12.44 9.61
C LEU A 243 11.20 -13.15 9.02
N TRP A 244 10.32 -12.37 8.43
CA TRP A 244 9.10 -12.81 7.79
C TRP A 244 9.15 -12.50 6.30
N LYS A 245 8.49 -13.32 5.47
CA LYS A 245 8.44 -13.14 4.02
C LYS A 245 7.02 -13.29 3.50
N SER A 246 6.66 -12.43 2.55
CA SER A 246 5.37 -12.43 1.85
C SER A 246 5.55 -12.26 0.34
N SER A 247 4.64 -12.84 -0.44
CA SER A 247 4.53 -12.63 -1.89
C SER A 247 3.54 -11.54 -2.26
N ASN A 248 2.72 -11.09 -1.31
CA ASN A 248 1.64 -10.11 -1.55
C ASN A 248 1.73 -8.88 -0.62
N GLY A 249 2.61 -8.90 0.38
CA GLY A 249 2.77 -7.83 1.35
C GLY A 249 1.74 -7.82 2.48
N PHE A 250 0.87 -8.84 2.56
CA PHE A 250 -0.18 -8.98 3.58
C PHE A 250 -0.01 -10.28 4.37
N ASP A 251 0.10 -11.41 3.67
CA ASP A 251 0.23 -12.73 4.26
C ASP A 251 1.71 -13.03 4.45
N TYR A 252 2.20 -12.84 5.66
CA TYR A 252 3.58 -13.10 6.02
C TYR A 252 3.75 -14.51 6.61
N SER A 253 4.86 -15.15 6.22
CA SER A 253 5.28 -16.45 6.75
C SER A 253 6.66 -16.31 7.39
N LEU A 254 6.85 -16.94 8.55
CA LEU A 254 8.12 -16.92 9.26
C LEU A 254 9.20 -17.63 8.42
N VAL A 255 10.30 -16.94 8.18
CA VAL A 255 11.46 -17.46 7.45
C VAL A 255 12.46 -18.05 8.43
N GLN A 256 12.91 -17.23 9.39
CA GLN A 256 13.99 -17.59 10.30
C GLN A 256 13.98 -16.69 11.55
N GLU A 257 14.45 -17.23 12.68
CA GLU A 257 14.75 -16.47 13.90
C GLU A 257 16.28 -16.25 14.00
N PHE A 258 16.68 -15.09 14.53
CA PHE A 258 18.06 -14.68 14.73
C PHE A 258 18.24 -14.26 16.18
N GLU A 259 19.11 -14.92 16.93
CA GLU A 259 19.40 -14.54 18.32
C GLU A 259 19.84 -13.07 18.38
N GLY A 260 19.20 -12.30 19.26
CA GLY A 260 19.58 -10.94 19.58
C GLY A 260 20.79 -10.95 20.51
N VAL A 261 21.40 -9.78 20.72
CA VAL A 261 22.53 -9.67 21.65
C VAL A 261 22.11 -9.22 23.06
N GLY A 262 20.80 -9.17 23.33
CA GLY A 262 20.25 -8.73 24.62
C GLY A 262 20.27 -7.22 24.77
N THR A 263 21.16 -6.73 25.64
CA THR A 263 21.38 -5.29 25.84
C THR A 263 22.76 -4.92 25.31
N SER A 264 22.77 -4.06 24.31
CA SER A 264 23.96 -3.64 23.59
C SER A 264 23.87 -2.16 23.22
N THR A 265 24.97 -1.43 23.36
CA THR A 265 25.11 -0.06 22.85
C THR A 265 26.10 -0.01 21.68
N ILE A 266 26.45 -1.16 21.13
CA ILE A 266 27.30 -1.28 19.94
C ILE A 266 26.45 -1.67 18.74
N VAL A 267 26.84 -1.18 17.57
CA VAL A 267 26.16 -1.53 16.32
C VAL A 267 26.31 -3.02 16.05
N ASN A 268 25.20 -3.73 15.88
CA ASN A 268 25.18 -5.14 15.50
C ASN A 268 24.66 -5.28 14.07
N HIS A 269 25.19 -6.25 13.35
CA HIS A 269 24.87 -6.50 11.96
C HIS A 269 24.35 -7.92 11.79
N TYR A 270 23.31 -8.05 11.00
CA TYR A 270 22.65 -9.30 10.71
C TYR A 270 22.37 -9.40 9.21
N ASP A 271 22.49 -10.61 8.67
CA ASP A 271 22.28 -10.89 7.26
C ASP A 271 21.51 -12.20 7.05
N TYR A 272 20.76 -12.24 5.96
CA TYR A 272 20.06 -13.42 5.48
C TYR A 272 20.11 -13.48 3.95
N GLU A 273 20.42 -14.66 3.41
CA GLU A 273 20.34 -14.92 1.98
C GLU A 273 19.12 -15.78 1.64
N ASP A 274 18.19 -15.21 0.87
CA ASP A 274 17.07 -15.93 0.31
C ASP A 274 17.45 -16.57 -1.03
N TYR A 275 17.62 -17.89 -1.00
CA TYR A 275 17.94 -18.71 -2.17
C TYR A 275 16.72 -19.05 -3.04
N PHE A 276 15.51 -18.77 -2.54
CA PHE A 276 14.25 -19.10 -3.23
C PHE A 276 13.29 -17.90 -3.18
N PRO A 277 13.70 -16.72 -3.69
CA PRO A 277 12.83 -15.55 -3.71
C PRO A 277 11.59 -15.81 -4.56
N PHE A 278 10.49 -15.13 -4.25
CA PHE A 278 9.33 -15.16 -5.14
C PHE A 278 9.69 -14.46 -6.44
N GLN A 279 9.16 -14.96 -7.56
CA GLN A 279 9.23 -14.25 -8.83
C GLN A 279 8.40 -12.97 -8.74
N GLY A 280 8.91 -11.86 -9.29
CA GLY A 280 8.33 -10.54 -9.05
C GLY A 280 8.80 -9.95 -7.71
N THR A 281 7.89 -9.31 -6.97
CA THR A 281 8.23 -8.65 -5.71
C THR A 281 8.15 -9.61 -4.53
N SER A 282 9.23 -9.71 -3.77
CA SER A 282 9.26 -10.33 -2.45
C SER A 282 9.25 -9.24 -1.39
N TYR A 283 8.42 -9.40 -0.35
CA TYR A 283 8.36 -8.51 0.80
C TYR A 283 8.97 -9.21 2.01
N TYR A 284 9.81 -8.50 2.76
CA TYR A 284 10.43 -8.98 3.99
C TYR A 284 10.06 -8.06 5.13
N GLN A 285 9.62 -8.61 6.25
CA GLN A 285 9.31 -7.85 7.45
C GLN A 285 10.18 -8.37 8.59
N LEU A 286 10.71 -7.46 9.40
CA LEU A 286 11.48 -7.80 10.59
C LEU A 286 10.58 -7.58 11.81
N SER A 287 10.62 -8.48 12.77
CA SER A 287 10.16 -8.20 14.14
C SER A 287 11.28 -8.48 15.13
N GLN A 288 11.29 -7.75 16.24
CA GLN A 288 12.09 -8.07 17.42
C GLN A 288 11.21 -8.76 18.46
N ILE A 289 11.83 -9.57 19.30
CA ILE A 289 11.23 -10.21 20.45
C ILE A 289 12.14 -9.98 21.63
N ASP A 290 11.57 -9.46 22.71
CA ASP A 290 12.27 -9.21 23.95
C ASP A 290 12.20 -10.41 24.89
N PHE A 291 13.06 -10.46 25.91
CA PHE A 291 13.08 -11.55 26.90
C PHE A 291 11.80 -11.66 27.75
N ASP A 292 10.97 -10.63 27.77
CA ASP A 292 9.65 -10.64 28.41
C ASP A 292 8.53 -11.12 27.47
N GLY A 293 8.89 -11.45 26.22
CA GLY A 293 8.01 -12.02 25.20
C GLY A 293 7.28 -11.00 24.34
N ASN A 294 7.55 -9.71 24.53
CA ASN A 294 6.98 -8.66 23.69
C ASN A 294 7.53 -8.73 22.27
N GLU A 295 6.66 -8.52 21.28
CA GLU A 295 7.04 -8.54 19.87
C GLU A 295 6.71 -7.20 19.23
N TYR A 296 7.69 -6.62 18.54
CA TYR A 296 7.53 -5.37 17.81
C TYR A 296 7.90 -5.56 16.34
N PHE A 297 7.05 -5.07 15.44
CA PHE A 297 7.23 -5.18 13.99
C PHE A 297 7.79 -3.90 13.38
N TYR A 298 8.84 -4.04 12.57
CA TYR A 298 9.36 -2.98 11.74
C TYR A 298 8.63 -2.89 10.40
N ASN A 299 8.81 -1.77 9.71
CA ASN A 299 8.34 -1.61 8.35
C ASN A 299 8.93 -2.70 7.44
N PRO A 300 8.10 -3.30 6.58
CA PRO A 300 8.61 -4.23 5.59
C PRO A 300 9.49 -3.51 4.56
N VAL A 301 10.38 -4.27 3.95
CA VAL A 301 11.16 -3.88 2.77
C VAL A 301 10.75 -4.77 1.61
N ALA A 302 10.71 -4.22 0.40
CA ALA A 302 10.40 -4.99 -0.79
C ALA A 302 11.55 -4.98 -1.77
N VAL A 303 11.67 -6.07 -2.51
CA VAL A 303 12.66 -6.22 -3.57
C VAL A 303 12.06 -7.01 -4.72
N SER A 304 12.24 -6.50 -5.92
CA SER A 304 11.75 -7.13 -7.14
C SER A 304 12.87 -7.92 -7.81
N LEU A 305 12.59 -9.20 -8.03
CA LEU A 305 13.38 -10.02 -8.94
C LEU A 305 12.88 -9.73 -10.36
N GLU A 306 13.62 -8.88 -11.08
CA GLU A 306 13.35 -8.58 -12.49
C GLU A 306 13.54 -9.83 -13.35
N VAL A 307 12.44 -10.52 -13.67
CA VAL A 307 12.48 -11.60 -14.65
C VAL A 307 12.43 -10.96 -16.03
N SER A 308 13.56 -10.94 -16.76
CA SER A 308 13.57 -10.45 -18.14
C SER A 308 12.80 -11.41 -19.05
N ASN A 309 11.50 -11.21 -19.19
CA ASN A 309 10.68 -11.93 -20.15
C ASN A 309 10.85 -11.29 -21.53
N THR A 310 11.71 -11.87 -22.38
CA THR A 310 11.86 -11.39 -23.77
C THR A 310 10.87 -12.11 -24.68
N ILE A 311 9.88 -11.36 -25.18
CA ILE A 311 8.94 -11.83 -26.20
C ILE A 311 9.17 -11.06 -27.49
N SER A 312 9.47 -11.80 -28.56
CA SER A 312 9.65 -11.25 -29.90
C SER A 312 8.66 -11.85 -30.89
N LEU A 313 8.16 -11.02 -31.81
CA LEU A 313 7.26 -11.42 -32.89
C LEU A 313 7.93 -11.09 -34.23
N PHE A 314 8.19 -12.12 -35.04
CA PHE A 314 8.89 -11.96 -36.31
C PHE A 314 8.45 -12.99 -37.37
N PRO A 315 8.59 -12.70 -38.67
CA PRO A 315 9.00 -11.41 -39.21
C PRO A 315 7.90 -10.35 -39.03
N ASN A 316 8.29 -9.08 -39.05
CA ASN A 316 7.35 -7.97 -39.12
C ASN A 316 7.96 -6.87 -40.00
N PRO A 317 7.42 -6.58 -41.20
CA PRO A 317 6.16 -7.10 -41.76
C PRO A 317 6.17 -8.60 -42.10
N PHE A 318 4.99 -9.22 -42.12
CA PHE A 318 4.78 -10.64 -42.43
C PHE A 318 3.82 -10.85 -43.63
N LEU A 319 3.76 -12.09 -44.13
CA LEU A 319 2.82 -12.53 -45.18
C LEU A 319 1.72 -13.40 -44.56
N ASP A 320 1.99 -14.68 -44.36
CA ASP A 320 1.00 -15.66 -43.89
C ASP A 320 1.29 -16.23 -42.51
N GLU A 321 2.46 -15.95 -41.93
CA GLU A 321 2.85 -16.51 -40.64
C GLU A 321 3.67 -15.53 -39.80
N ILE A 322 3.56 -15.66 -38.48
CA ILE A 322 4.39 -14.97 -37.49
C ILE A 322 4.90 -16.00 -36.51
N ASN A 323 6.18 -15.91 -36.18
CA ASN A 323 6.80 -16.64 -35.10
C ASN A 323 6.81 -15.78 -33.84
N ILE A 324 6.38 -16.38 -32.74
CA ILE A 324 6.48 -15.81 -31.40
C ILE A 324 7.57 -16.58 -30.67
N GLU A 325 8.68 -15.90 -30.42
CA GLU A 325 9.76 -16.43 -29.58
C GLU A 325 9.63 -15.86 -28.17
N ILE A 326 9.62 -16.75 -27.20
CA ILE A 326 9.37 -16.46 -25.80
C ILE A 326 10.55 -17.01 -25.02
N GLU A 327 11.39 -16.13 -24.50
CA GLU A 327 12.45 -16.48 -23.57
C GLU A 327 12.01 -16.03 -22.19
N THR A 328 11.44 -17.01 -21.47
CA THR A 328 10.94 -16.90 -20.12
C THR A 328 11.25 -18.21 -19.40
N GLU A 329 11.60 -18.13 -18.11
CA GLU A 329 11.76 -19.32 -17.25
C GLU A 329 10.41 -19.94 -16.84
N ILE A 330 9.30 -19.23 -17.11
CA ILE A 330 7.98 -19.59 -16.61
C ILE A 330 7.24 -20.52 -17.61
N GLN A 331 6.85 -21.70 -17.14
CA GLN A 331 6.06 -22.68 -17.91
C GLN A 331 4.54 -22.45 -17.75
N VAL A 332 4.07 -21.28 -18.17
CA VAL A 332 2.66 -20.87 -18.06
C VAL A 332 2.03 -20.65 -19.44
N PRO A 333 0.71 -20.82 -19.56
CA PRO A 333 0.01 -20.46 -20.78
C PRO A 333 0.09 -18.94 -21.00
N ILE A 334 0.57 -18.52 -22.16
CA ILE A 334 0.62 -17.11 -22.58
C ILE A 334 -0.55 -16.88 -23.52
N LYS A 335 -1.35 -15.85 -23.23
CA LYS A 335 -2.49 -15.47 -24.08
C LYS A 335 -2.07 -14.35 -25.02
N VAL A 336 -2.17 -14.60 -26.32
CA VAL A 336 -1.91 -13.62 -27.37
C VAL A 336 -3.23 -13.25 -28.03
N THR A 337 -3.57 -11.97 -27.99
CA THR A 337 -4.82 -11.45 -28.57
C THR A 337 -4.48 -10.48 -29.69
N LEU A 338 -5.11 -10.65 -30.85
CA LEU A 338 -4.89 -9.78 -32.00
C LEU A 338 -6.06 -8.83 -32.22
N PHE A 339 -5.75 -7.55 -32.40
CA PHE A 339 -6.72 -6.50 -32.69
C PHE A 339 -6.39 -5.75 -33.97
N THR A 340 -7.42 -5.20 -34.62
CA THR A 340 -7.24 -4.09 -35.58
C THR A 340 -6.86 -2.81 -34.82
N LEU A 341 -6.38 -1.78 -35.53
CA LEU A 341 -6.12 -0.46 -34.94
C LEU A 341 -7.38 0.23 -34.39
N THR A 342 -8.58 -0.20 -34.78
CA THR A 342 -9.85 0.31 -34.25
C THR A 342 -10.32 -0.46 -33.00
N GLY A 343 -9.52 -1.41 -32.51
CA GLY A 343 -9.82 -2.21 -31.33
C GLY A 343 -10.73 -3.42 -31.61
N GLN A 344 -11.01 -3.74 -32.88
CA GLN A 344 -11.79 -4.94 -33.21
C GLN A 344 -10.93 -6.18 -32.98
N LEU A 345 -11.44 -7.13 -32.18
CA LEU A 345 -10.83 -8.43 -31.96
C LEU A 345 -10.82 -9.25 -33.25
N ILE A 346 -9.65 -9.77 -33.63
CA ILE A 346 -9.46 -10.67 -34.77
C ILE A 346 -9.36 -12.12 -34.30
N ASP A 347 -8.47 -12.41 -33.36
CA ASP A 347 -8.25 -13.77 -32.87
C ASP A 347 -7.57 -13.79 -31.48
N VAL A 348 -7.56 -14.97 -30.85
CA VAL A 348 -6.96 -15.25 -29.54
C VAL A 348 -6.25 -16.61 -29.59
N TRP A 349 -4.97 -16.63 -29.19
CA TRP A 349 -4.18 -17.85 -29.05
C TRP A 349 -3.71 -18.06 -27.62
N GLU A 350 -3.75 -19.30 -27.16
CA GLU A 350 -3.13 -19.73 -25.91
C GLU A 350 -1.90 -20.57 -26.22
N LEU A 351 -0.72 -20.01 -25.97
CA LEU A 351 0.55 -20.65 -26.23
C LEU A 351 1.08 -21.31 -24.96
N ARG A 352 1.72 -22.47 -25.09
CA ARG A 352 2.40 -23.16 -23.98
C ARG A 352 3.88 -23.28 -24.29
N ASN A 353 4.72 -22.76 -23.40
CA ASN A 353 6.16 -22.97 -23.50
C ASN A 353 6.47 -24.43 -23.11
N ARG A 354 7.01 -25.23 -24.05
CA ARG A 354 7.43 -26.62 -23.79
C ARG A 354 8.96 -26.68 -23.78
N ASN A 355 9.53 -27.45 -22.85
CA ASN A 355 10.98 -27.68 -22.77
C ASN A 355 11.59 -27.97 -24.15
N GLY A 356 12.48 -27.09 -24.59
CA GLY A 356 13.25 -27.24 -25.84
C GLY A 356 12.64 -26.62 -27.10
N SER A 357 11.45 -26.02 -27.05
CA SER A 357 10.86 -25.30 -28.19
C SER A 357 10.65 -23.83 -27.84
N ARG A 358 11.55 -22.97 -28.34
CA ARG A 358 11.57 -21.52 -28.07
C ARG A 358 10.61 -20.71 -28.94
N SER A 359 9.96 -21.32 -29.93
CA SER A 359 9.12 -20.61 -30.90
C SER A 359 7.78 -21.28 -31.14
N ASN A 360 6.72 -20.48 -31.24
CA ASN A 360 5.40 -20.88 -31.70
C ASN A 360 5.10 -20.15 -33.01
N THR A 361 4.68 -20.88 -34.04
CA THR A 361 4.27 -20.28 -35.32
C THR A 361 2.75 -20.13 -35.35
N ILE A 362 2.28 -18.92 -35.62
CA ILE A 362 0.87 -18.59 -35.78
C ILE A 362 0.58 -18.43 -37.27
N ASN A 363 -0.39 -19.20 -37.76
CA ASN A 363 -0.91 -19.06 -39.11
C ASN A 363 -1.86 -17.86 -39.18
N MET A 364 -1.59 -16.97 -40.13
CA MET A 364 -2.27 -15.72 -40.37
C MET A 364 -2.83 -15.62 -41.80
N SER A 365 -2.91 -16.73 -42.55
CA SER A 365 -3.36 -16.76 -43.96
C SER A 365 -4.74 -16.12 -44.14
N ASP A 366 -5.63 -16.32 -43.17
CA ASP A 366 -7.02 -15.88 -43.24
C ASP A 366 -7.22 -14.42 -42.78
N VAL A 367 -6.16 -13.79 -42.29
CA VAL A 367 -6.14 -12.38 -41.89
C VAL A 367 -5.83 -11.52 -43.10
N SER A 368 -6.61 -10.46 -43.33
CA SER A 368 -6.41 -9.55 -44.46
C SER A 368 -5.13 -8.71 -44.31
N SER A 369 -4.56 -8.21 -45.41
CA SER A 369 -3.43 -7.26 -45.34
C SER A 369 -3.82 -6.00 -44.57
N GLY A 370 -2.92 -5.50 -43.73
CA GLY A 370 -3.25 -4.40 -42.80
C GLY A 370 -2.30 -4.26 -41.63
N THR A 371 -2.60 -3.31 -40.75
CA THR A 371 -1.87 -3.09 -39.49
C THR A 371 -2.70 -3.58 -38.31
N TYR A 372 -2.04 -4.31 -37.41
CA TYR A 372 -2.64 -4.95 -36.26
C TYR A 372 -1.87 -4.61 -34.97
N LEU A 373 -2.53 -4.79 -33.84
CA LEU A 373 -1.93 -4.71 -32.51
C LEU A 373 -2.08 -6.08 -31.84
N ALA A 374 -0.96 -6.73 -31.53
CA ALA A 374 -0.94 -7.91 -30.68
C ALA A 374 -0.77 -7.49 -29.23
N ARG A 375 -1.68 -7.94 -28.36
CA ARG A 375 -1.55 -7.88 -26.90
C ARG A 375 -1.14 -9.24 -26.38
N ILE A 376 -0.11 -9.29 -25.57
CA ILE A 376 0.38 -10.50 -24.93
C ILE A 376 0.18 -10.33 -23.43
N ASP A 377 -0.68 -11.18 -22.87
CA ASP A 377 -0.98 -11.20 -21.45
C ASP A 377 -0.04 -12.20 -20.77
N LEU A 378 0.79 -11.71 -19.84
CA LEU A 378 1.74 -12.50 -19.05
C LEU A 378 1.10 -13.00 -17.74
N SER A 379 1.71 -14.02 -17.13
CA SER A 379 1.19 -14.64 -15.90
C SER A 379 1.30 -13.77 -14.65
N ASP A 380 2.20 -12.80 -14.66
CA ASP A 380 2.38 -11.79 -13.61
C ASP A 380 1.36 -10.64 -13.71
N GLY A 381 0.45 -10.69 -14.70
CA GLY A 381 -0.55 -9.65 -14.96
C GLY A 381 -0.06 -8.55 -15.90
N ASN A 382 1.22 -8.54 -16.28
CA ASN A 382 1.76 -7.56 -17.20
C ASN A 382 1.24 -7.78 -18.63
N GLN A 383 1.13 -6.69 -19.39
CA GLN A 383 0.68 -6.71 -20.78
C GLN A 383 1.73 -6.09 -21.71
N LEU A 384 2.08 -6.83 -22.77
CA LEU A 384 2.95 -6.32 -23.81
C LEU A 384 2.16 -6.08 -25.10
N PHE A 385 2.42 -4.93 -25.73
CA PHE A 385 1.79 -4.56 -27.00
C PHE A 385 2.82 -4.52 -28.13
N LYS A 386 2.52 -5.19 -29.25
CA LYS A 386 3.37 -5.19 -30.44
C LYS A 386 2.56 -4.85 -31.68
N LYS A 387 3.00 -3.84 -32.42
CA LYS A 387 2.43 -3.50 -33.73
C LYS A 387 2.90 -4.50 -34.77
N LEU A 388 1.97 -5.05 -35.56
CA LEU A 388 2.24 -6.02 -36.63
C LEU A 388 1.73 -5.49 -37.97
N ILE A 389 2.45 -5.76 -39.05
CA ILE A 389 2.10 -5.31 -40.41
C ILE A 389 2.02 -6.54 -41.34
N LYS A 390 0.82 -6.86 -41.82
CA LYS A 390 0.61 -7.86 -42.88
C LYS A 390 0.66 -7.16 -44.24
N LYS A 391 1.51 -7.66 -45.15
CA LYS A 391 1.64 -7.12 -46.51
C LYS A 391 0.54 -7.57 -47.46
#